data_AF-A0A2M8P856-F1
#
_entry.id   AF-A0A2M8P856-F1
#
_cell.length_a   1.000
_cell.length_b   1.000
_cell.length_c   1.000
_cell.angle_alpha   90.00
_cell.angle_beta   90.00
_cell.angle_gamma   90.00
#
_symmetry.space_group_name_H-M   'P 1'
#
loop_
_entity.id
_entity.type
_entity.pdbx_description
1 polymer ?
#
loop_
_entity_poly.entity_id
_entity_poly.type
_entity_poly.pdbx_seq_one_letter_code
_entity_poly.pdbx_strand_id
1 'polypeptide(L)'
;MLRDAFPAAEIHTFIAPYDVISPEAIRAVLDAELDLCTASKNLAEAPDMPPLPPYSGVRLPSGRRLFTCGEYLFHHRQRAEICLANARERLHHAELLIISNHFWSFFHDWRDAQSL
;
A
#
# COMPACT_ATOMS: atom_id res chain seq x y z
N MET A 1 0.81 -2.38 -21.69
CA MET A 1 0.17 -2.29 -20.36
C MET A 1 0.82 -3.32 -19.44
N LEU A 2 0.74 -3.14 -18.11
CA LEU A 2 1.32 -4.07 -17.12
C LEU A 2 0.78 -5.52 -17.29
N ARG A 3 -0.49 -5.64 -17.70
CA ARG A 3 -1.14 -6.91 -18.06
C ARG A 3 -0.53 -7.57 -19.31
N ASP A 4 0.01 -6.80 -20.26
CA ASP A 4 0.66 -7.36 -21.46
C ASP A 4 2.05 -7.91 -21.16
N ALA A 5 2.75 -7.33 -20.18
CA ALA A 5 4.07 -7.80 -19.74
C ALA A 5 3.99 -9.07 -18.89
N PHE A 6 2.87 -9.28 -18.18
CA PHE A 6 2.66 -10.42 -17.31
C PHE A 6 1.25 -11.03 -17.51
N PRO A 7 0.96 -11.60 -18.68
CA PRO A 7 -0.39 -12.02 -19.06
C PRO A 7 -0.98 -13.17 -18.23
N ALA A 8 -0.13 -13.93 -17.54
CA ALA A 8 -0.54 -14.99 -16.61
C ALA A 8 -0.58 -14.53 -15.14
N ALA A 9 -0.13 -13.31 -14.83
CA ALA A 9 -0.14 -12.79 -13.48
C ALA A 9 -1.43 -12.02 -13.25
N GLU A 10 -2.30 -12.53 -12.37
CA GLU A 10 -3.50 -11.83 -11.90
C GLU A 10 -3.12 -10.71 -10.91
N ILE A 11 -2.43 -9.69 -11.43
CA ILE A 11 -2.00 -8.54 -10.63
C ILE A 11 -3.17 -7.56 -10.57
N HIS A 12 -3.78 -7.47 -9.39
CA HIS A 12 -4.83 -6.50 -9.11
C HIS A 12 -4.31 -5.27 -8.34
N THR A 13 -3.05 -5.28 -7.92
CA THR A 13 -2.46 -4.21 -7.10
C THR A 13 -1.07 -3.86 -7.61
N PHE A 14 -0.85 -2.58 -7.89
CA PHE A 14 0.48 -2.03 -8.14
C PHE A 14 1.12 -1.59 -6.82
N ILE A 15 2.42 -1.89 -6.65
CA ILE A 15 3.13 -1.71 -5.38
C ILE A 15 4.40 -0.90 -5.63
N ALA A 16 4.48 0.28 -5.01
CA ALA A 16 5.64 1.18 -5.05
C ALA A 16 5.82 1.92 -3.70
N PRO A 17 6.17 1.21 -2.61
CA PRO A 17 5.95 1.66 -1.25
C PRO A 17 6.90 2.74 -0.72
N TYR A 18 8.15 2.79 -1.20
CA TYR A 18 9.22 3.63 -0.62
C TYR A 18 9.82 4.61 -1.66
N ASP A 19 9.54 4.31 -2.92
CA ASP A 19 9.97 4.94 -4.15
C ASP A 19 9.48 6.39 -4.28
N VAL A 20 9.80 7.03 -5.41
CA VAL A 20 9.06 8.19 -5.91
C VAL A 20 8.27 7.74 -7.13
N ILE A 21 6.98 8.06 -7.18
CA ILE A 21 6.14 7.84 -8.37
C ILE A 21 5.51 9.17 -8.77
N SER A 22 5.48 9.47 -10.07
CA SER A 22 4.90 10.74 -10.52
C SER A 22 3.36 10.69 -10.43
N PRO A 23 2.70 11.86 -10.35
CA PRO A 23 1.23 11.94 -10.39
C PRO A 23 0.63 11.28 -11.63
N GLU A 24 1.28 11.41 -12.78
CA GLU A 24 0.85 10.79 -14.03
C GLU A 24 0.91 9.26 -13.96
N ALA A 25 1.94 8.70 -13.32
CA ALA A 25 2.06 7.26 -13.11
C ALA A 25 0.96 6.74 -12.17
N ILE A 26 0.63 7.51 -11.11
CA ILE A 26 -0.50 7.18 -10.21
C ILE A 26 -1.79 7.09 -11.02
N ARG A 27 -2.09 8.09 -11.84
CA ARG A 27 -3.30 8.10 -12.68
C ARG A 27 -3.31 6.92 -13.65
N ALA A 28 -2.22 6.68 -14.36
CA ALA A 28 -2.12 5.58 -15.32
C ALA A 28 -2.36 4.20 -14.67
N VAL A 29 -1.89 4.00 -13.44
CA VAL A 29 -2.14 2.76 -12.67
C VAL A 29 -3.62 2.62 -12.31
N LEU A 30 -4.25 3.69 -11.80
CA LEU A 30 -5.65 3.68 -11.39
C LEU A 30 -6.60 3.55 -12.59
N ASP A 31 -6.29 4.22 -13.71
CA ASP A 31 -7.01 4.14 -14.99
C ASP A 31 -6.92 2.73 -15.60
N ALA A 32 -5.85 1.98 -15.30
CA ALA A 32 -5.71 0.56 -15.65
C ALA A 32 -6.48 -0.39 -14.69
N GLU A 33 -7.34 0.17 -13.83
CA GLU A 33 -8.18 -0.52 -12.86
C GLU A 33 -7.42 -1.33 -11.81
N LEU A 34 -6.19 -0.92 -11.49
CA LEU A 34 -5.40 -1.52 -10.43
C LEU A 34 -5.64 -0.82 -9.09
N ASP A 35 -5.66 -1.59 -8.01
CA ASP A 35 -5.42 -1.04 -6.67
C ASP A 35 -3.99 -0.50 -6.59
N LEU A 36 -3.73 0.47 -5.74
CA LEU A 36 -2.41 1.09 -5.58
C LEU A 36 -1.96 1.03 -4.12
N CYS A 37 -0.75 0.56 -3.88
CA CYS A 37 -0.04 0.69 -2.61
C CYS A 37 1.24 1.50 -2.82
N THR A 38 1.35 2.69 -2.20
CA THR A 38 2.50 3.60 -2.42
C THR A 38 2.93 4.33 -1.15
N ALA A 39 4.02 5.10 -1.19
CA ALA A 39 4.39 5.99 -0.10
C ALA A 39 3.40 7.16 0.03
N SER A 40 3.04 7.57 1.26
CA SER A 40 2.17 8.74 1.48
C SER A 40 2.71 10.03 0.84
N LYS A 41 4.05 10.21 0.82
CA LYS A 41 4.72 11.33 0.14
C LYS A 41 4.37 11.44 -1.35
N ASN A 42 4.11 10.31 -2.02
CA ASN A 42 3.80 10.31 -3.45
C ASN A 42 2.41 10.87 -3.73
N LEU A 43 1.51 10.82 -2.75
CA LEU A 43 0.19 11.43 -2.85
C LEU A 43 0.22 12.95 -2.63
N ALA A 44 1.22 13.46 -1.91
CA ALA A 44 1.38 14.90 -1.72
C ALA A 44 1.65 15.64 -3.04
N GLU A 45 2.22 14.95 -4.03
CA GLU A 45 2.51 15.49 -5.37
C GLU A 45 1.32 15.30 -6.34
N ALA A 46 0.29 14.52 -5.97
CA ALA A 46 -0.88 14.21 -6.78
C ALA A 46 -2.14 14.90 -6.20
N PRO A 47 -2.41 16.18 -6.53
CA PRO A 47 -3.44 16.99 -5.86
C PRO A 47 -4.88 16.49 -6.07
N ASP A 48 -5.10 15.67 -7.10
CA ASP A 48 -6.38 15.02 -7.39
C ASP A 48 -6.61 13.74 -6.56
N MET A 49 -5.59 13.26 -5.84
CA MET A 49 -5.71 12.11 -4.94
C MET A 49 -5.98 12.56 -3.50
N PRO A 50 -6.74 11.77 -2.72
CA PRO A 50 -6.92 12.07 -1.31
C PRO A 50 -5.58 11.99 -0.57
N PRO A 51 -5.24 12.98 0.29
CA PRO A 51 -4.08 12.86 1.14
C PRO A 51 -4.33 11.74 2.15
N LEU A 52 -3.34 10.86 2.33
CA LEU A 52 -3.42 9.73 3.24
C LEU A 52 -2.16 9.69 4.13
N PRO A 53 -2.31 9.55 5.46
CA PRO A 53 -1.17 9.36 6.34
C PRO A 53 -0.52 8.00 6.08
N PRO A 54 0.77 7.79 6.44
CA PRO A 54 1.39 6.47 6.33
C PRO A 54 0.54 5.37 6.99
N TYR A 55 0.54 4.17 6.38
CA TYR A 55 -0.16 2.98 6.90
C TYR A 55 -1.69 3.13 6.95
N SER A 56 -2.27 3.75 5.92
CA SER A 56 -3.72 3.92 5.80
C SER A 56 -4.23 3.47 4.44
N GLY A 57 -5.56 3.35 4.32
CA GLY A 57 -6.21 2.97 3.08
C GLY A 57 -7.57 3.65 2.90
N VAL A 58 -7.97 3.83 1.65
CA VAL A 58 -9.28 4.37 1.26
C VAL A 58 -9.77 3.68 -0.01
N ARG A 59 -11.09 3.64 -0.17
CA ARG A 59 -11.73 3.25 -1.44
C ARG A 59 -12.05 4.50 -2.24
N LEU A 60 -11.55 4.56 -3.47
CA LEU A 60 -11.81 5.65 -4.41
C LEU A 60 -13.22 5.53 -5.00
N PRO A 61 -13.79 6.61 -5.59
CA PRO A 61 -15.09 6.56 -6.26
C PRO A 61 -15.18 5.52 -7.40
N SER A 62 -14.04 5.20 -8.04
CA SER A 62 -13.93 4.12 -9.03
C SER A 62 -14.05 2.71 -8.44
N GLY A 63 -14.15 2.58 -7.12
CA GLY A 63 -14.17 1.32 -6.39
C GLY A 63 -12.79 0.70 -6.18
N ARG A 64 -11.72 1.28 -6.76
CA ARG A 64 -10.33 0.87 -6.52
C ARG A 64 -9.88 1.26 -5.13
N ARG A 65 -8.91 0.52 -4.59
CA ARG A 65 -8.33 0.77 -3.28
C ARG A 65 -6.99 1.48 -3.42
N LEU A 66 -6.81 2.52 -2.63
CA LEU A 66 -5.55 3.23 -2.48
C LEU A 66 -5.05 3.01 -1.06
N PHE A 67 -3.83 2.50 -0.95
CA PHE A 67 -3.14 2.22 0.29
C PHE A 67 -1.85 3.01 0.36
N THR A 68 -1.48 3.43 1.56
CA THR A 68 -0.19 4.05 1.83
C THR A 68 0.64 3.23 2.79
N CYS A 69 1.90 3.02 2.47
CA CYS A 69 2.88 2.35 3.32
C CYS A 69 4.10 3.27 3.45
N GLY A 70 4.53 3.61 4.67
CA GLY A 70 5.61 4.58 4.86
C GLY A 70 7.03 4.00 4.71
N GLU A 71 7.22 2.74 5.11
CA GLU A 71 8.50 2.01 5.14
C GLU A 71 8.24 0.52 4.83
N TYR A 72 9.28 -0.32 4.80
CA TYR A 72 9.10 -1.75 5.08
C TYR A 72 8.95 -1.98 6.58
N LEU A 73 7.96 -2.78 7.00
CA LEU A 73 7.92 -3.31 8.36
C LEU A 73 9.12 -4.23 8.65
N PHE A 74 9.60 -4.92 7.61
CA PHE A 74 10.74 -5.83 7.67
C PHE A 74 11.91 -5.25 6.90
N HIS A 75 12.82 -4.58 7.61
CA HIS A 75 14.07 -4.13 6.99
C HIS A 75 15.13 -5.23 7.07
N HIS A 76 15.76 -5.61 5.95
CA HIS A 76 16.75 -6.70 5.89
C HIS A 76 17.96 -6.55 6.83
N ARG A 77 18.24 -5.33 7.30
CA ARG A 77 19.31 -5.02 8.27
C ARG A 77 18.87 -5.07 9.73
N GLN A 78 17.57 -5.09 9.99
CA GLN A 78 17.04 -5.16 11.35
C GLN A 78 16.97 -6.61 11.80
N ARG A 79 17.24 -6.84 13.09
CA ARG A 79 17.08 -8.17 13.67
C ARG A 79 15.60 -8.52 13.78
N ALA A 80 15.29 -9.81 13.75
CA ALA A 80 13.93 -10.32 13.81
C ALA A 80 13.15 -9.82 15.04
N GLU A 81 13.81 -9.64 16.18
CA GLU A 81 13.15 -9.17 17.42
C GLU A 81 12.67 -7.72 17.30
N ILE A 82 13.41 -6.87 16.59
CA ILE A 82 13.04 -5.47 16.33
C ILE A 82 11.83 -5.43 15.39
N CYS A 83 11.88 -6.22 14.31
CA CYS A 83 10.76 -6.32 13.38
C CYS A 83 9.48 -6.80 14.07
N LEU A 84 9.59 -7.79 14.96
CA LEU A 84 8.46 -8.29 15.74
C LEU A 84 7.91 -7.26 16.72
N ALA A 85 8.80 -6.51 17.39
CA ALA A 85 8.38 -5.43 18.29
C ALA A 85 7.62 -4.34 17.53
N ASN A 86 8.14 -3.88 16.38
CA ASN A 86 7.47 -2.89 15.53
C ASN A 86 6.11 -3.39 15.02
N ALA A 87 6.02 -4.66 14.61
CA ALA A 87 4.78 -5.27 14.18
C ALA A 87 3.74 -5.26 15.31
N ARG A 88 4.13 -5.68 16.52
CA ARG A 88 3.26 -5.69 17.70
C ARG A 88 2.81 -4.29 18.09
N GLU A 89 3.72 -3.32 18.12
CA GLU A 89 3.38 -1.93 18.41
C GLU A 89 2.32 -1.40 17.44
N ARG A 90 2.49 -1.62 16.12
CA ARG A 90 1.49 -1.21 15.13
C ARG A 90 0.16 -1.92 15.29
N LEU A 91 0.18 -3.22 15.58
CA LEU A 91 -1.02 -4.00 15.87
C LEU A 91 -1.84 -3.44 17.05
N HIS A 92 -1.19 -2.78 18.02
CA HIS A 92 -1.88 -2.18 19.16
C HIS A 92 -2.47 -0.79 18.88
N HIS A 93 -2.01 -0.10 17.82
CA HIS A 93 -2.31 1.31 17.60
C HIS A 93 -2.95 1.63 16.23
N ALA A 94 -2.98 0.69 15.30
CA ALA A 94 -3.51 0.90 13.96
C ALA A 94 -4.76 0.05 13.69
N GLU A 95 -5.76 0.66 13.06
CA GLU A 95 -6.96 -0.05 12.58
C GLU A 95 -6.69 -0.88 11.32
N LEU A 96 -5.58 -0.62 10.65
CA LEU A 96 -5.13 -1.28 9.43
C LEU A 96 -3.63 -1.58 9.54
N LEU A 97 -3.22 -2.81 9.22
CA LEU A 97 -1.83 -3.22 9.14
C LEU A 97 -1.50 -3.46 7.68
N ILE A 98 -0.48 -2.76 7.23
CA ILE A 98 0.08 -2.92 5.89
C ILE A 98 1.52 -3.39 6.05
N ILE A 99 1.81 -4.55 5.50
CA ILE A 99 3.15 -5.11 5.40
C ILE A 99 3.51 -5.13 3.92
N SER A 100 4.55 -4.42 3.52
CA SER A 100 4.93 -4.34 2.11
C SER A 100 6.43 -4.55 1.91
N ASN A 101 6.80 -5.05 0.73
CA ASN A 101 8.17 -5.07 0.21
C ASN A 101 8.19 -4.70 -1.30
N HIS A 102 9.34 -4.84 -1.97
CA HIS A 102 9.50 -4.61 -3.43
C HIS A 102 8.51 -5.35 -4.34
N PHE A 103 7.86 -6.41 -3.86
CA PHE A 103 7.14 -7.38 -4.70
C PHE A 103 5.69 -7.64 -4.28
N TRP A 104 5.38 -7.54 -2.99
CA TRP A 104 4.07 -7.86 -2.47
C TRP A 104 3.69 -6.97 -1.29
N SER A 105 2.39 -6.87 -1.06
CA SER A 105 1.80 -6.21 0.10
C SER A 105 0.74 -7.11 0.71
N PHE A 106 0.76 -7.22 2.03
CA PHE A 106 -0.26 -7.85 2.84
C PHE A 106 -1.03 -6.76 3.60
N PHE A 107 -2.35 -6.89 3.63
CA PHE A 107 -3.26 -5.95 4.26
C PHE A 107 -4.16 -6.72 5.23
N HIS A 108 -4.27 -6.24 6.46
CA HIS A 108 -5.26 -6.71 7.42
C HIS A 108 -6.02 -5.51 7.96
N ASP A 109 -7.35 -5.57 7.94
CA ASP A 109 -8.23 -4.54 8.49
C ASP A 109 -8.90 -5.11 9.75
N TRP A 110 -8.70 -4.46 10.88
CA TRP A 110 -9.26 -4.89 12.15
C TRP A 110 -10.77 -4.66 12.24
N ARG A 111 -11.32 -3.74 11.45
CA ARG A 111 -12.75 -3.42 11.47
C ARG A 111 -13.59 -4.55 10.86
N ASP A 112 -13.09 -5.20 9.81
CA ASP A 112 -13.75 -6.38 9.21
C ASP A 112 -13.61 -7.64 10.09
N ALA A 113 -12.59 -7.70 10.95
CA ALA A 113 -12.38 -8.82 11.88
C ALA A 113 -13.36 -8.82 13.06
N GLN A 114 -14.00 -7.69 13.38
CA GLN A 114 -15.04 -7.60 14.43
C GLN A 114 -16.45 -7.95 13.92
N SER A 115 -16.60 -8.17 12.61
CA SER A 115 -17.86 -8.61 11.99
C SER A 115 -17.99 -10.14 11.80
N LEU A 116 -17.16 -10.93 12.51
CA LEU A 116 -17.23 -12.40 12.56
C LEU A 116 -17.58 -12.91 13.97
#